data_AF-A0A4Q6B1M6-F1
#
_entry.id   AF-A0A4Q6B1M6-F1
#
_cell.length_a   1.000
_cell.length_b   1.000
_cell.length_c   1.000
_cell.angle_alpha   90.00
_cell.angle_beta   90.00
_cell.angle_gamma   90.00
#
_symmetry.space_group_name_H-M   'P 1'
#
loop_
_entity.id
_entity.type
_entity.pdbx_description
1 polymer ?
#
loop_
_entity_poly.entity_id
_entity_poly.type
_entity_poly.pdbx_seq_one_letter_code
_entity_poly.pdbx_strand_id
1 'polypeptide(L)'
;MKTLISLHPRVVTATLLKIVGSLLLAALICLYLQFGLNLENGLGFMPLFDINGEYNIPALYSASAIWFSAALLLFIHRLEKKVGTPKAYYWRHFAYLFIFLGVDELASIHEIFGRFAPMIWERFPALQISRKWIIPFSPVILAMAVYFFRFYILLSKENRMRFTIAGLVFLSGAVGIEILGEWYANQYDMPPVFRGYSAIVEEGCEMLGIVLFIRALLLHICQFSPAPNVAIDISFDTIPDQRKKSNRQLQPGLKTVSASSSAIAEEKGKE
;
A
#
# COMPACT_ATOMS: atom_id res chain seq x y z
N MET A 1 13.46 -10.39 20.89
CA MET A 1 14.56 -9.72 20.18
C MET A 1 14.04 -8.38 19.68
N LYS A 2 14.67 -7.25 20.00
CA LYS A 2 14.25 -5.92 19.51
C LYS A 2 15.07 -5.59 18.28
N THR A 3 14.41 -5.44 17.13
CA THR A 3 15.05 -4.96 15.90
C THR A 3 14.57 -3.55 15.65
N LEU A 4 15.49 -2.59 15.66
CA LEU A 4 15.20 -1.20 15.29
C LEU A 4 15.54 -1.04 13.81
N ILE A 5 14.52 -0.95 12.97
CA ILE A 5 14.70 -0.55 11.55
C ILE A 5 14.58 0.96 11.50
N SER A 6 15.61 1.65 11.02
CA SER A 6 15.60 3.11 10.79
C SER A 6 15.34 3.42 9.32
N LEU A 7 14.16 3.96 9.00
CA LEU A 7 13.87 4.42 7.64
C LEU A 7 14.11 5.93 7.53
N HIS A 8 15.02 6.32 6.65
CA HIS A 8 15.27 7.73 6.36
C HIS A 8 14.56 8.14 5.06
N PRO A 9 13.64 9.12 5.06
CA PRO A 9 12.81 9.46 3.90
C PRO A 9 13.62 9.69 2.61
N ARG A 10 14.76 10.39 2.71
CA ARG A 10 15.63 10.66 1.55
C ARG A 10 16.27 9.40 0.97
N VAL A 11 16.70 8.48 1.83
CA VAL A 11 17.39 7.25 1.40
C VAL A 11 16.39 6.33 0.73
N VAL A 12 15.22 6.12 1.35
CA VAL A 12 14.15 5.31 0.76
C VAL A 12 13.72 5.86 -0.60
N THR A 13 13.47 7.18 -0.69
CA THR A 13 13.09 7.81 -1.96
C THR A 13 14.18 7.61 -3.02
N ALA A 14 15.45 7.86 -2.69
CA ALA A 14 16.54 7.71 -3.64
C ALA A 14 16.72 6.27 -4.12
N THR A 15 16.55 5.29 -3.24
CA THR A 15 16.59 3.87 -3.60
C THR A 15 15.44 3.50 -4.53
N LEU A 16 14.21 3.92 -4.22
CA LEU A 16 13.05 3.65 -5.08
C LEU A 16 13.20 4.31 -6.46
N LEU A 17 13.65 5.57 -6.52
CA LEU A 17 13.90 6.26 -7.79
C LEU A 17 14.98 5.56 -8.64
N LYS A 18 16.02 5.01 -8.02
CA LYS A 18 17.02 4.21 -8.74
C LYS A 18 16.40 2.95 -9.34
N ILE A 19 15.56 2.25 -8.58
CA ILE A 19 14.86 1.06 -9.07
C ILE A 19 13.94 1.42 -10.24
N VAL A 20 13.11 2.46 -10.11
CA VAL A 20 12.23 2.96 -11.19
C VAL A 20 13.07 3.34 -12.42
N GLY A 21 14.13 4.12 -12.24
CA GLY A 21 15.01 4.51 -13.34
C GLY A 21 15.65 3.31 -14.05
N SER A 22 16.04 2.27 -13.31
CA SER A 22 16.54 1.02 -13.89
C SER A 22 15.47 0.24 -14.66
N LEU A 23 14.24 0.19 -14.17
CA LEU A 23 13.12 -0.46 -14.86
C LEU A 23 12.75 0.27 -16.16
N LEU A 24 12.66 1.60 -16.11
CA LEU A 24 12.40 2.42 -17.30
C LEU A 24 13.51 2.29 -18.34
N LEU A 25 14.78 2.23 -17.90
CA LEU A 25 15.90 1.99 -18.79
C LEU A 25 15.83 0.59 -19.42
N ALA A 26 15.49 -0.44 -18.65
CA ALA A 26 15.30 -1.79 -19.15
C ALA A 26 14.16 -1.85 -20.19
N ALA A 27 13.05 -1.15 -19.96
CA ALA A 27 11.94 -1.05 -20.89
C ALA A 27 12.35 -0.35 -22.21
N LEU A 28 13.13 0.74 -22.13
CA LEU A 28 13.68 1.42 -23.32
C LEU A 28 14.62 0.50 -24.11
N ILE A 29 15.46 -0.28 -23.42
CA ILE A 29 16.31 -1.28 -24.06
C ILE A 29 15.45 -2.34 -24.76
N CYS A 30 14.43 -2.88 -24.09
CA CYS A 30 13.53 -3.86 -24.70
C CYS A 30 12.84 -3.29 -25.96
N LEU A 31 12.38 -2.04 -25.90
CA LEU A 31 11.77 -1.36 -27.04
C LEU A 31 12.76 -1.20 -28.22
N TYR A 32 14.01 -0.83 -27.93
CA TYR A 32 15.07 -0.74 -28.94
C TYR A 32 15.43 -2.11 -29.54
N LEU A 33 15.52 -3.16 -28.72
CA LEU A 33 15.77 -4.52 -29.21
C LEU A 33 14.63 -4.98 -30.14
N GLN A 34 13.38 -4.70 -29.76
CA GLN A 34 12.20 -5.06 -30.55
C GLN A 34 12.17 -4.37 -31.90
N PHE A 35 12.23 -3.03 -31.91
CA PHE A 35 11.94 -2.22 -33.10
C PHE A 35 13.19 -1.74 -33.83
N GLY A 36 14.32 -1.63 -33.14
CA GLY A 36 15.60 -1.22 -33.72
C GLY A 36 16.40 -2.40 -34.29
N LEU A 37 16.37 -3.56 -33.63
CA LEU A 37 17.10 -4.76 -34.05
C LEU A 37 16.21 -5.89 -34.57
N ASN A 38 14.88 -5.72 -34.58
CA ASN A 38 13.91 -6.74 -35.01
C ASN A 38 14.04 -8.06 -34.23
N LEU A 39 14.37 -7.99 -32.93
CA LEU A 39 14.42 -9.14 -32.05
C LEU A 39 13.07 -9.30 -31.36
N GLU A 40 12.24 -10.22 -31.83
CA GLU A 40 10.85 -10.36 -31.35
C GLU A 40 10.75 -10.74 -29.87
N ASN A 41 11.68 -11.55 -29.36
CA ASN A 41 11.61 -12.08 -27.98
C ASN A 41 12.84 -11.80 -27.12
N GLY A 42 13.92 -11.25 -27.68
CA GLY A 42 15.15 -10.94 -26.94
C GLY A 42 15.65 -12.09 -26.06
N LEU A 43 15.61 -13.34 -26.56
CA LEU A 43 15.96 -14.58 -25.84
C LEU A 43 15.09 -14.88 -24.59
N GLY A 44 13.87 -14.35 -24.52
CA GLY A 44 12.95 -14.53 -23.40
C GLY A 44 13.07 -13.47 -22.29
N PHE A 45 13.99 -12.50 -22.42
CA PHE A 45 14.15 -11.41 -21.46
C PHE A 45 13.13 -10.30 -21.63
N MET A 46 12.65 -10.05 -22.85
CA MET A 46 11.75 -8.93 -23.13
C MET A 46 10.42 -9.03 -22.37
N PRO A 47 9.75 -10.20 -22.26
CA PRO A 47 8.53 -10.32 -21.45
C PRO A 47 8.74 -10.05 -19.95
N LEU A 48 9.94 -10.26 -19.41
CA LEU A 48 10.23 -10.01 -17.98
C LEU A 48 10.30 -8.51 -17.64
N PHE A 49 10.55 -7.67 -18.64
CA PHE A 49 10.68 -6.22 -18.51
C PHE A 49 9.70 -5.46 -19.42
N ASP A 50 8.66 -6.15 -19.91
CA ASP A 50 7.57 -5.51 -20.61
C ASP A 50 6.85 -4.60 -19.63
N ILE A 51 7.01 -3.29 -19.81
CA ILE A 51 6.49 -2.34 -18.82
C ILE A 51 4.96 -2.28 -18.82
N ASN A 52 4.32 -2.67 -19.93
CA ASN A 52 2.87 -2.69 -20.11
C ASN A 52 2.30 -4.09 -19.86
N GLY A 53 3.15 -5.06 -19.51
CA GLY A 53 2.74 -6.44 -19.27
C GLY A 53 2.34 -6.66 -17.82
N GLU A 54 1.56 -7.72 -17.61
CA GLU A 54 1.27 -8.24 -16.27
C GLU A 54 2.25 -9.36 -15.89
N TYR A 55 2.34 -9.68 -14.59
CA TYR A 55 3.12 -10.82 -14.08
C TYR A 55 4.63 -10.77 -14.39
N ASN A 56 5.21 -9.57 -14.43
CA ASN A 56 6.62 -9.35 -14.71
C ASN A 56 7.31 -8.54 -13.60
N ILE A 57 8.58 -8.16 -13.83
CA ILE A 57 9.39 -7.46 -12.82
C ILE A 57 8.83 -6.05 -12.54
N PRO A 58 8.51 -5.22 -13.54
CA PRO A 58 7.81 -3.94 -13.33
C PRO A 58 6.53 -4.06 -12.48
N ALA A 59 5.59 -4.95 -12.86
CA ALA A 59 4.33 -5.13 -12.13
C ALA A 59 4.56 -5.59 -10.68
N LEU A 60 5.51 -6.52 -10.47
CA LEU A 60 5.90 -6.95 -9.12
C LEU A 60 6.44 -5.79 -8.28
N TYR A 61 7.24 -4.91 -8.89
CA TYR A 61 7.74 -3.71 -8.22
C TYR A 61 6.59 -2.76 -7.85
N SER A 62 5.72 -2.42 -8.81
CA SER A 62 4.57 -1.54 -8.60
C SER A 62 3.69 -2.04 -7.46
N ALA A 63 3.30 -3.32 -7.50
CA ALA A 63 2.51 -3.96 -6.44
C ALA A 63 3.21 -3.90 -5.07
N SER A 64 4.52 -4.18 -5.04
CA SER A 64 5.32 -4.13 -3.82
C SER A 64 5.42 -2.71 -3.24
N ALA A 65 5.57 -1.69 -4.09
CA ALA A 65 5.62 -0.29 -3.67
C ALA A 65 4.27 0.20 -3.14
N ILE A 66 3.17 -0.22 -3.78
CA ILE A 66 1.80 0.03 -3.34
C ILE A 66 1.55 -0.64 -1.97
N TRP A 67 1.93 -1.91 -1.79
CA TRP A 67 1.80 -2.59 -0.49
C TRP A 67 2.73 -2.02 0.59
N PHE A 68 3.91 -1.57 0.23
CA PHE A 68 4.76 -0.82 1.15
C PHE A 68 4.08 0.47 1.62
N SER A 69 3.41 1.19 0.72
CA SER A 69 2.57 2.34 1.07
C SER A 69 1.44 1.93 2.02
N ALA A 70 0.76 0.80 1.78
CA ALA A 70 -0.25 0.27 2.69
C ALA A 70 0.30 -0.04 4.09
N ALA A 71 1.49 -0.63 4.18
CA ALA A 71 2.15 -0.91 5.45
C ALA A 71 2.46 0.39 6.21
N LEU A 72 2.96 1.43 5.52
CA LEU A 72 3.19 2.76 6.11
C LEU A 72 1.88 3.42 6.57
N LEU A 73 0.79 3.30 5.80
CA LEU A 73 -0.54 3.79 6.18
C LEU A 73 -1.06 3.10 7.45
N LEU A 74 -0.91 1.77 7.57
CA LEU A 74 -1.25 1.04 8.80
C LEU A 74 -0.36 1.43 9.98
N PHE A 75 0.91 1.74 9.73
CA PHE A 75 1.80 2.25 10.78
C PHE A 75 1.34 3.62 11.27
N ILE A 76 1.02 4.55 10.36
CA ILE A 76 0.46 5.87 10.70
C ILE A 76 -0.86 5.72 11.47
N HIS A 77 -1.73 4.81 11.05
CA HIS A 77 -2.96 4.49 11.81
C HIS A 77 -2.65 4.16 13.28
N ARG A 78 -1.65 3.32 13.55
CA ARG A 78 -1.27 2.95 14.92
C ARG A 78 -0.75 4.15 15.72
N LEU A 79 0.03 5.04 15.10
CA LEU A 79 0.53 6.26 15.74
C LEU A 79 -0.61 7.21 16.09
N GLU A 80 -1.47 7.54 15.12
CA GLU A 80 -2.60 8.46 15.29
C GLU A 80 -3.66 7.91 16.26
N LYS A 81 -3.84 6.58 16.30
CA LYS A 81 -4.74 5.92 17.26
C LYS A 81 -4.26 6.11 18.70
N LYS A 82 -2.95 6.09 18.96
CA LYS A 82 -2.40 6.37 20.31
C LYS A 82 -2.63 7.82 20.75
N VAL A 83 -2.66 8.75 19.79
CA VAL A 83 -2.96 10.17 20.04
C VAL A 83 -4.47 10.41 20.20
N GLY A 84 -5.32 9.47 19.77
CA GLY A 84 -6.78 9.54 19.93
C GLY A 84 -7.47 10.39 18.87
N THR A 85 -6.88 10.57 17.68
CA THR A 85 -7.46 11.43 16.65
C THR A 85 -8.53 10.68 15.81
N PRO A 86 -9.65 11.33 15.44
CA PRO A 86 -10.66 10.71 14.58
C PRO A 86 -10.14 10.31 13.18
N LYS A 87 -9.09 10.99 12.70
CA LYS A 87 -8.44 10.69 11.40
C LYS A 87 -7.70 9.35 11.38
N ALA A 88 -7.43 8.74 12.54
CA ALA A 88 -6.76 7.44 12.63
C ALA A 88 -7.44 6.37 11.76
N TYR A 89 -8.76 6.29 11.76
CA TYR A 89 -9.48 5.24 11.01
C TYR A 89 -9.42 5.42 9.50
N TYR A 90 -9.34 6.66 9.00
CA TYR A 90 -9.19 6.92 7.58
C TYR A 90 -7.86 6.38 7.05
N TRP A 91 -6.76 6.50 7.81
CA TRP A 91 -5.47 5.89 7.45
C TRP A 91 -5.58 4.38 7.25
N ARG A 92 -6.36 3.69 8.10
CA ARG A 92 -6.60 2.24 7.97
C ARG A 92 -7.42 1.90 6.73
N HIS A 93 -8.51 2.63 6.48
CA HIS A 93 -9.34 2.39 5.29
C HIS A 93 -8.55 2.69 4.01
N PHE A 94 -7.68 3.71 4.05
CA PHE A 94 -6.81 4.02 2.92
C PHE A 94 -5.77 2.93 2.69
N ALA A 95 -5.23 2.32 3.76
CA ALA A 95 -4.37 1.15 3.63
C ALA A 95 -5.09 -0.04 2.98
N TYR A 96 -6.36 -0.30 3.31
CA TYR A 96 -7.13 -1.37 2.66
C TYR A 96 -7.34 -1.12 1.17
N LEU A 97 -7.57 0.13 0.77
CA LEU A 97 -7.58 0.50 -0.64
C LEU A 97 -6.24 0.17 -1.31
N PHE A 98 -5.12 0.56 -0.72
CA PHE A 98 -3.79 0.26 -1.28
C PHE A 98 -3.49 -1.25 -1.30
N ILE A 99 -3.96 -2.03 -0.32
CA ILE A 99 -3.83 -3.49 -0.38
C ILE A 99 -4.57 -4.04 -1.59
N PHE A 100 -5.81 -3.59 -1.81
CA PHE A 100 -6.59 -3.96 -2.98
C PHE A 100 -5.90 -3.54 -4.29
N LEU A 101 -5.41 -2.31 -4.38
CA LEU A 101 -4.71 -1.82 -5.57
C LEU A 101 -3.45 -2.64 -5.88
N GLY A 102 -2.66 -3.04 -4.88
CA GLY A 102 -1.50 -3.88 -5.13
C GLY A 102 -1.85 -5.32 -5.53
N VAL A 103 -3.04 -5.81 -5.18
CA VAL A 103 -3.57 -7.08 -5.71
C VAL A 103 -4.04 -6.89 -7.15
N ASP A 104 -4.75 -5.80 -7.42
CA ASP A 104 -5.24 -5.45 -8.75
C ASP A 104 -4.08 -5.33 -9.75
N GLU A 105 -2.98 -4.68 -9.37
CA GLU A 105 -1.75 -4.57 -10.16
C GLU A 105 -1.21 -5.92 -10.67
N LEU A 106 -1.36 -6.99 -9.89
CA LEU A 106 -0.87 -8.31 -10.27
C LEU A 106 -1.92 -9.20 -10.90
N ALA A 107 -3.21 -8.93 -10.66
CA ALA A 107 -4.30 -9.80 -11.05
C ALA A 107 -5.24 -9.18 -12.11
N SER A 108 -5.00 -7.92 -12.48
CA SER A 108 -5.78 -7.11 -13.40
C SER A 108 -7.28 -7.25 -13.23
N ILE A 109 -7.72 -7.09 -11.97
CA ILE A 109 -9.12 -7.19 -11.60
C ILE A 109 -9.92 -6.11 -12.33
N HIS A 110 -9.36 -4.90 -12.48
CA HIS A 110 -10.02 -3.81 -13.21
C HIS A 110 -10.32 -4.17 -14.66
N GLU A 111 -9.44 -4.92 -15.35
CA GLU A 111 -9.70 -5.42 -16.70
C GLU A 111 -10.87 -6.42 -16.75
N ILE A 112 -10.96 -7.31 -15.75
CA ILE A 112 -12.05 -8.27 -15.63
C ILE A 112 -13.40 -7.56 -15.59
N PHE A 113 -13.51 -6.50 -14.80
CA PHE A 113 -14.72 -5.69 -14.73
C PHE A 113 -14.94 -4.85 -15.98
N GLY A 114 -13.87 -4.43 -16.66
CA GLY A 114 -13.95 -3.78 -17.97
C GLY A 114 -14.70 -4.62 -19.00
N ARG A 115 -14.73 -5.96 -18.89
CA ARG A 115 -15.52 -6.81 -19.79
C ARG A 115 -17.03 -6.59 -19.72
N PHE A 116 -17.54 -5.93 -18.67
CA PHE A 116 -18.95 -5.54 -18.58
C PHE A 116 -19.26 -4.20 -19.26
N ALA A 117 -18.26 -3.43 -19.68
CA ALA A 117 -18.46 -2.12 -20.30
C ALA A 117 -19.38 -2.14 -21.54
N PRO A 118 -19.31 -3.14 -22.46
CA PRO A 118 -20.22 -3.19 -23.61
C PRO A 118 -21.71 -3.20 -23.22
N MET A 119 -22.07 -3.91 -22.15
CA MET A 119 -23.47 -3.96 -21.67
C MET A 119 -23.95 -2.58 -21.18
N ILE A 120 -23.04 -1.79 -20.59
CA ILE A 120 -23.33 -0.42 -20.15
C ILE A 120 -23.44 0.51 -21.36
N TRP A 121 -22.55 0.38 -22.34
CA TRP A 121 -22.54 1.21 -23.55
C TRP A 121 -23.76 1.00 -24.45
N GLU A 122 -24.27 -0.22 -24.56
CA GLU A 122 -25.52 -0.50 -25.27
C GLU A 122 -26.69 0.31 -24.69
N ARG A 123 -26.71 0.47 -23.35
CA ARG A 123 -27.74 1.25 -22.67
C ARG A 123 -27.46 2.75 -22.65
N PHE A 124 -26.18 3.14 -22.63
CA PHE A 124 -25.71 4.52 -22.51
C PHE A 124 -24.55 4.79 -23.49
N PRO A 125 -24.83 5.03 -24.79
CA PRO A 125 -23.79 5.24 -25.80
C PRO A 125 -22.89 6.44 -25.54
N ALA A 126 -23.42 7.47 -24.84
CA ALA A 126 -22.65 8.65 -24.45
C ALA A 126 -21.50 8.35 -23.46
N LEU A 127 -21.49 7.16 -22.85
CA LEU A 127 -20.45 6.72 -21.93
C LEU A 127 -19.40 5.84 -22.62
N GLN A 128 -19.33 5.80 -23.95
CA GLN A 128 -18.29 5.06 -24.67
C GLN A 128 -16.90 5.72 -24.51
N ILE A 129 -16.24 5.42 -23.38
CA ILE A 129 -14.86 5.80 -23.08
C ILE A 129 -13.97 4.63 -23.50
N SER A 130 -12.84 4.91 -24.16
CA SER A 130 -11.94 3.88 -24.70
C SER A 130 -11.54 2.84 -23.64
N ARG A 131 -11.15 3.31 -22.44
CA ARG A 131 -10.81 2.43 -21.31
C ARG A 131 -12.03 1.90 -20.57
N LYS A 132 -12.27 0.61 -20.79
CA LYS A 132 -13.47 -0.13 -20.37
C LYS A 132 -13.68 -0.18 -18.85
N TRP A 133 -12.62 -0.25 -18.06
CA TRP A 133 -12.72 -0.40 -16.60
C TRP A 133 -13.19 0.88 -15.91
N ILE A 134 -12.97 2.05 -16.53
CA ILE A 134 -13.23 3.36 -15.91
C ILE A 134 -14.71 3.51 -15.55
N ILE A 135 -15.63 3.09 -16.41
CA ILE A 135 -17.06 3.33 -16.19
C ILE A 135 -17.60 2.46 -15.05
N PRO A 136 -17.38 1.12 -15.02
CA PRO A 136 -17.75 0.29 -13.87
C PRO A 136 -17.19 0.80 -12.54
N PHE A 137 -15.95 1.30 -12.54
CA PHE A 137 -15.31 1.77 -11.31
C PHE A 137 -15.61 3.23 -10.95
N SER A 138 -16.07 4.06 -11.89
CA SER A 138 -16.31 5.49 -11.65
C SER A 138 -17.21 5.79 -10.45
N PRO A 139 -18.31 5.05 -10.16
CA PRO A 139 -19.11 5.31 -8.97
C PRO A 139 -18.37 4.95 -7.68
N VAL A 140 -17.57 3.87 -7.72
CA VAL A 140 -16.74 3.42 -6.59
C VAL A 140 -15.66 4.46 -6.30
N ILE A 141 -14.94 4.91 -7.34
CA ILE A 141 -13.92 5.96 -7.23
C ILE A 141 -14.52 7.25 -6.69
N LEU A 142 -15.69 7.67 -7.18
CA LEU A 142 -16.37 8.87 -6.70
C LEU A 142 -16.78 8.73 -5.23
N ALA A 143 -17.37 7.60 -4.83
CA ALA A 143 -17.73 7.34 -3.44
C ALA A 143 -16.49 7.36 -2.53
N MET A 144 -15.38 6.77 -2.97
CA MET A 144 -14.12 6.82 -2.23
C MET A 144 -13.55 8.24 -2.16
N ALA A 145 -13.59 9.01 -3.24
CA ALA A 145 -13.14 10.40 -3.27
C ALA A 145 -13.94 11.25 -2.27
N VAL A 146 -15.28 11.13 -2.26
CA VAL A 146 -16.15 11.82 -1.28
C VAL A 146 -15.81 11.39 0.15
N TYR A 147 -15.64 10.08 0.38
CA TYR A 147 -15.29 9.54 1.68
C TYR A 147 -13.94 10.08 2.20
N PHE A 148 -12.89 10.04 1.37
CA PHE A 148 -11.56 10.51 1.72
C PHE A 148 -11.39 12.03 1.63
N PHE A 149 -12.34 12.77 1.05
CA PHE A 149 -12.28 14.23 1.00
C PHE A 149 -12.24 14.83 2.41
N ARG A 150 -13.07 14.31 3.33
CA ARG A 150 -13.05 14.72 4.74
C ARG A 150 -11.70 14.40 5.39
N PHE A 151 -11.09 13.27 5.06
CA PHE A 151 -9.75 12.93 5.54
C PHE A 151 -8.69 13.89 5.00
N TYR A 152 -8.75 14.22 3.71
CA TYR A 152 -7.82 15.13 3.05
C TYR A 152 -7.82 16.51 3.72
N ILE A 153 -8.99 17.10 4.00
CA ILE A 153 -9.06 18.42 4.66
C ILE A 153 -8.53 18.40 6.10
N LEU A 154 -8.56 17.26 6.78
CA LEU A 154 -8.02 17.08 8.15
C LEU A 154 -6.49 16.96 8.19
N LEU A 155 -5.82 16.76 7.05
CA LEU A 155 -4.36 16.73 6.98
C LEU A 155 -3.77 18.15 7.10
N SER A 156 -2.52 18.24 7.56
CA SER A 156 -1.78 19.51 7.56
C SER A 156 -1.58 20.02 6.13
N LYS A 157 -1.40 21.34 5.97
CA LYS A 157 -1.20 21.98 4.65
C LYS A 157 -0.06 21.33 3.85
N GLU A 158 1.04 20.98 4.51
CA GLU A 158 2.18 20.32 3.89
C GLU A 158 1.84 18.92 3.37
N ASN A 159 1.14 18.11 4.18
CA ASN A 159 0.81 16.74 3.79
C ASN A 159 -0.25 16.73 2.69
N ARG A 160 -1.22 17.65 2.73
CA ARG A 160 -2.16 17.85 1.62
C ARG A 160 -1.42 18.13 0.31
N MET A 161 -0.50 19.10 0.31
CA MET A 161 0.28 19.43 -0.89
C MET A 161 1.07 18.22 -1.42
N ARG A 162 1.76 17.49 -0.54
CA ARG A 162 2.53 16.30 -0.94
C ARG A 162 1.64 15.20 -1.52
N PHE A 163 0.48 14.95 -0.91
CA PHE A 163 -0.48 13.94 -1.39
C PHE A 163 -1.09 14.35 -2.72
N THR A 164 -1.43 15.63 -2.89
CA THR A 164 -1.95 16.16 -4.15
C THR A 164 -0.94 16.05 -5.28
N ILE A 165 0.33 16.40 -5.04
CA ILE A 165 1.38 16.25 -6.06
C ILE A 165 1.55 14.78 -6.44
N ALA A 166 1.66 13.89 -5.45
CA ALA A 166 1.79 12.46 -5.70
C ALA A 166 0.59 11.88 -6.48
N GLY A 167 -0.63 12.25 -6.06
CA GLY A 167 -1.86 11.82 -6.70
C GLY A 167 -2.03 12.37 -8.12
N LEU A 168 -1.69 13.63 -8.37
CA LEU A 168 -1.74 14.21 -9.72
C LEU A 168 -0.74 13.53 -10.67
N VAL A 169 0.47 13.25 -10.20
CA VAL A 169 1.47 12.53 -11.00
C VAL A 169 0.99 11.11 -11.32
N PHE A 170 0.48 10.38 -10.32
CA PHE A 170 -0.10 9.05 -10.52
C PHE A 170 -1.28 9.05 -11.51
N LEU A 171 -2.29 9.88 -11.26
CA LEU A 171 -3.50 9.98 -12.09
C LEU A 171 -3.20 10.47 -13.52
N SER A 172 -2.13 11.24 -13.70
CA SER A 172 -1.71 11.65 -15.04
C SER A 172 -1.25 10.48 -15.89
N GLY A 173 -0.66 9.43 -15.30
CA GLY A 173 -0.40 8.14 -15.97
C GLY A 173 -1.69 7.35 -16.13
N ALA A 174 -2.21 6.83 -15.02
CA ALA A 174 -3.31 5.87 -14.91
C ALA A 174 -4.65 6.26 -15.52
N VAL A 175 -4.83 7.53 -15.89
CA VAL A 175 -6.06 8.01 -16.54
C VAL A 175 -5.71 8.93 -17.69
N GLY A 176 -4.81 9.89 -17.46
CA GLY A 176 -4.46 10.91 -18.45
C GLY A 176 -3.80 10.33 -19.70
N ILE A 177 -2.59 9.78 -19.55
CA ILE A 177 -1.81 9.20 -20.64
C ILE A 177 -2.54 7.98 -21.20
N GLU A 178 -3.12 7.15 -20.33
CA GLU A 178 -3.86 5.96 -20.73
C GLU A 178 -5.00 6.29 -21.71
N ILE A 179 -5.88 7.24 -21.38
CA ILE A 179 -7.00 7.65 -22.25
C ILE A 179 -6.49 8.33 -23.52
N LEU A 180 -5.51 9.23 -23.40
CA LEU A 180 -4.99 9.98 -24.55
C LEU A 180 -4.26 9.07 -25.54
N GLY A 181 -3.47 8.12 -25.04
CA GLY A 181 -2.75 7.14 -25.83
C GLY A 181 -3.71 6.23 -26.60
N GLU A 182 -4.76 5.74 -25.94
CA GLU A 182 -5.76 4.89 -26.59
C GLU A 182 -6.62 5.67 -27.60
N TRP A 183 -7.05 6.89 -27.26
CA TRP A 183 -7.75 7.77 -28.21
C TRP A 183 -6.91 8.02 -29.46
N TYR A 184 -5.63 8.38 -29.29
CA TYR A 184 -4.73 8.63 -30.40
C TYR A 184 -4.51 7.37 -31.25
N ALA A 185 -4.32 6.22 -30.61
CA ALA A 185 -4.17 4.94 -31.30
C ALA A 185 -5.38 4.59 -32.17
N ASN A 186 -6.60 4.83 -31.67
CA ASN A 186 -7.84 4.55 -32.39
C ASN A 186 -8.09 5.51 -33.56
N GLN A 187 -7.63 6.76 -33.48
CA GLN A 187 -7.86 7.77 -34.53
C GLN A 187 -6.80 7.76 -35.64
N TYR A 188 -5.54 7.45 -35.31
CA TYR A 188 -4.39 7.70 -36.18
C TYR A 188 -3.53 6.48 -36.49
N ASP A 189 -4.02 5.26 -36.22
CA ASP A 189 -3.29 3.99 -36.41
C ASP A 189 -1.84 4.06 -35.87
N MET A 190 -1.74 4.37 -34.57
CA MET A 190 -0.46 4.65 -33.90
C MET A 190 0.51 3.47 -34.08
N PRO A 191 1.73 3.71 -34.62
CA PRO A 191 2.72 2.65 -34.78
C PRO A 191 3.07 1.97 -33.44
N PRO A 192 3.33 0.65 -33.43
CA PRO A 192 3.58 -0.09 -32.19
C PRO A 192 4.72 0.48 -31.32
N VAL A 193 5.77 1.02 -31.95
CA VAL A 193 6.89 1.65 -31.22
C VAL A 193 6.46 2.88 -30.41
N PHE A 194 5.53 3.69 -30.93
CA PHE A 194 4.99 4.85 -30.22
C PHE A 194 4.07 4.45 -29.08
N ARG A 195 3.32 3.34 -29.21
CA ARG A 195 2.59 2.74 -28.08
C ARG A 195 3.54 2.33 -26.96
N GLY A 196 4.68 1.72 -27.29
CA GLY A 196 5.70 1.37 -26.31
C GLY A 196 6.27 2.59 -25.57
N TYR A 197 6.56 3.69 -26.28
CA TYR A 197 6.97 4.94 -25.62
C TYR A 197 5.87 5.53 -24.73
N SER A 198 4.61 5.51 -25.18
CA SER A 198 3.47 5.98 -24.37
C SER A 198 3.37 5.19 -23.07
N ALA A 199 3.44 3.86 -23.13
CA ALA A 199 3.41 2.99 -21.96
C ALA A 199 4.56 3.27 -20.98
N ILE A 200 5.78 3.49 -21.47
CA ILE A 200 6.92 3.85 -20.61
C ILE A 200 6.66 5.15 -19.83
N VAL A 201 6.03 6.14 -20.47
CA VAL A 201 5.70 7.42 -19.80
C VAL A 201 4.55 7.23 -18.81
N GLU A 202 3.51 6.48 -19.20
CA GLU A 202 2.35 6.12 -18.36
C GLU A 202 2.81 5.47 -17.05
N GLU A 203 3.50 4.34 -17.17
CA GLU A 203 4.02 3.54 -16.06
C GLU A 203 5.07 4.29 -15.24
N GLY A 204 5.91 5.10 -15.90
CA GLY A 204 6.86 5.98 -15.25
C GLY A 204 6.18 7.02 -14.35
N CYS A 205 5.08 7.62 -14.81
CA CYS A 205 4.26 8.54 -14.03
C CYS A 205 3.61 7.84 -12.83
N GLU A 206 3.06 6.65 -13.01
CA GLU A 206 2.44 5.89 -11.93
C GLU A 206 3.44 5.51 -10.82
N MET A 207 4.55 4.89 -11.20
CA MET A 207 5.62 4.54 -10.27
C MET A 207 6.15 5.78 -9.54
N LEU A 208 6.39 6.88 -10.25
CA LEU A 208 6.84 8.14 -9.64
C LEU A 208 5.82 8.69 -8.64
N GLY A 209 4.52 8.64 -8.98
CA GLY A 209 3.43 9.01 -8.09
C GLY A 209 3.46 8.24 -6.77
N ILE A 210 3.62 6.92 -6.83
CA ILE A 210 3.75 6.06 -5.65
C ILE A 210 5.02 6.38 -4.85
N VAL A 211 6.17 6.63 -5.50
CA VAL A 211 7.41 7.03 -4.80
C VAL A 211 7.24 8.35 -4.05
N LEU A 212 6.59 9.34 -4.67
CA LEU A 212 6.28 10.61 -4.03
C LEU A 212 5.30 10.43 -2.86
N PHE A 213 4.33 9.53 -2.99
CA PHE A 213 3.39 9.19 -1.93
C PHE A 213 4.09 8.53 -0.74
N ILE A 214 4.96 7.54 -0.97
CA ILE A 214 5.79 6.91 0.07
C ILE A 214 6.61 7.95 0.81
N ARG A 215 7.25 8.87 0.08
CA ARG A 215 8.02 9.96 0.69
C ARG A 215 7.13 10.85 1.55
N ALA A 216 5.91 11.17 1.09
CA ALA A 216 4.96 11.95 1.87
C ALA A 216 4.55 11.25 3.17
N LEU A 217 4.31 9.93 3.13
CA LEU A 217 4.00 9.12 4.30
C LEU A 217 5.15 9.10 5.30
N LEU A 218 6.38 8.87 4.84
CA LEU A 218 7.57 8.87 5.70
C LEU A 218 7.80 10.24 6.36
N LEU A 219 7.64 11.33 5.61
CA LEU A 219 7.73 12.69 6.18
C LEU A 219 6.63 12.98 7.20
N HIS A 220 5.43 12.45 7.00
CA HIS A 220 4.37 12.55 8.00
C HIS A 220 4.73 11.76 9.27
N ILE A 221 5.29 10.56 9.13
CA ILE A 221 5.74 9.75 10.28
C ILE A 221 6.82 10.48 11.09
N CYS A 222 7.77 11.16 10.43
CA CYS A 222 8.79 11.96 11.11
C CYS A 222 8.22 13.08 12.00
N GLN A 223 6.95 13.49 11.82
CA GLN A 223 6.31 14.47 12.70
C GLN A 223 5.99 13.89 14.09
N PHE A 224 5.96 12.56 14.23
CA PHE A 224 5.71 11.87 15.51
C PHE A 224 6.98 11.50 16.27
N SER A 225 8.18 11.80 15.75
CA SER A 225 9.44 11.48 16.42
C SER A 225 10.48 12.60 16.20
N PRO A 226 11.13 13.10 17.26
CA PRO A 226 12.14 14.15 17.13
C PRO A 226 13.45 13.69 16.45
N ALA A 227 13.66 12.38 16.29
CA ALA A 227 14.78 11.84 15.55
C ALA A 227 14.44 11.71 14.04
N PRO A 228 15.39 11.97 13.13
CA PRO A 228 15.17 11.84 11.68
C PRO A 228 14.96 10.40 11.19
N ASN A 229 15.00 9.43 12.11
CA ASN A 229 14.87 8.02 11.85
C ASN A 229 13.49 7.53 12.30
N VAL A 230 12.72 6.94 11.39
CA VAL A 230 11.54 6.16 11.77
C VAL A 230 12.05 4.87 12.40
N ALA A 231 12.02 4.76 13.72
CA ALA A 231 12.32 3.54 14.45
C ALA A 231 11.05 2.69 14.58
N ILE A 232 10.98 1.60 13.83
CA ILE A 232 9.89 0.62 13.98
C ILE A 232 10.31 -0.38 15.05
N ASP A 233 9.70 -0.30 16.23
CA ASP A 233 9.84 -1.35 17.26
C ASP A 233 8.89 -2.51 16.92
N ILE A 234 9.47 -3.64 16.52
CA ILE A 234 8.73 -4.88 16.32
C ILE A 234 8.93 -5.73 17.57
N SER A 235 8.03 -5.57 18.53
CA SER A 235 7.94 -6.40 19.74
C SER A 235 7.00 -7.57 19.47
N PHE A 236 7.52 -8.80 19.55
CA PHE A 236 6.69 -9.99 19.61
C PHE A 236 6.35 -10.25 21.08
N ASP A 237 5.10 -10.01 21.46
CA ASP A 237 4.60 -10.48 22.75
C ASP A 237 4.63 -12.01 22.73
N THR A 238 5.51 -12.60 23.54
CA THR A 238 5.45 -14.03 23.79
C THR A 238 4.12 -14.31 24.48
N ILE A 239 3.29 -15.17 23.87
CA ILE A 239 2.05 -15.64 24.51
C ILE A 239 2.46 -16.19 25.87
N PRO A 240 1.93 -15.68 27.00
CA PRO A 240 2.30 -16.19 28.31
C PRO A 240 1.98 -17.69 28.35
N ASP A 241 2.99 -18.49 28.64
CA ASP A 241 2.89 -19.95 28.71
C ASP A 241 1.84 -20.34 29.77
N GLN A 242 0.64 -20.67 29.31
CA GLN A 242 -0.48 -21.11 30.13
C GLN A 242 -0.18 -22.45 30.84
N ARG A 243 0.88 -23.19 30.46
CA ARG A 243 1.24 -24.48 31.09
C ARG A 243 1.68 -24.35 32.55
N LYS A 244 2.18 -23.19 32.99
CA LYS A 244 2.58 -23.00 34.40
C LYS A 244 1.41 -22.77 35.38
N LYS A 245 0.18 -22.49 34.91
CA LYS A 245 -0.99 -22.36 35.79
C LYS A 245 -1.72 -23.67 36.07
N SER A 246 -1.58 -24.69 35.20
CA SER A 246 -2.26 -25.97 35.36
C SER A 246 -1.63 -26.88 36.43
N ASN A 247 -0.32 -26.74 36.70
CA ASN A 247 0.38 -27.62 37.64
C ASN A 247 0.23 -27.25 39.13
N ARG A 248 -0.61 -26.26 39.47
CA ARG A 248 -0.87 -25.87 40.88
C ARG A 248 -2.23 -26.35 41.42
N GLN A 249 -3.04 -27.06 40.63
CA GLN A 249 -4.40 -27.47 41.00
C GLN A 249 -4.64 -28.99 41.09
N LEU A 250 -3.59 -29.82 41.01
CA LEU A 250 -3.71 -31.28 41.15
C LEU A 250 -2.94 -31.79 42.38
N GLN A 251 -3.49 -31.55 43.57
CA GLN A 251 -3.32 -32.45 44.72
C GLN A 251 -4.65 -32.54 45.48
N PRO A 252 -5.37 -33.68 45.41
CA PRO A 252 -6.50 -33.95 46.30
C PRO A 252 -6.00 -34.50 47.64
N GLY A 253 -6.60 -34.02 48.73
CA GLY A 253 -6.10 -34.20 50.09
C GLY A 253 -6.19 -35.61 50.69
N LEU A 254 -5.46 -35.81 51.78
CA LEU A 254 -5.70 -36.87 52.75
C LEU A 254 -5.70 -36.28 54.17
N LYS A 255 -6.78 -36.56 54.90
CA LYS A 255 -6.99 -36.19 56.31
C LYS A 255 -6.12 -37.05 57.23
N THR A 256 -5.59 -36.44 58.29
CA THR A 256 -5.42 -37.11 59.60
C THR A 256 -5.68 -36.10 60.73
N VAL A 257 -6.41 -36.58 61.72
CA VAL A 257 -6.91 -35.91 62.94
C VAL A 257 -5.93 -36.15 64.09
N SER A 258 -5.66 -35.16 64.96
CA SER A 258 -5.57 -35.35 66.42
C SER A 258 -5.47 -34.03 67.23
N ALA A 259 -6.55 -33.77 67.98
CA ALA A 259 -6.74 -33.22 69.33
C ALA A 259 -5.76 -32.26 70.07
N SER A 260 -6.42 -31.35 70.84
CA SER A 260 -6.05 -30.71 72.12
C SER A 260 -5.06 -29.53 72.07
N SER A 261 -5.12 -28.48 72.91
CA SER A 261 -6.08 -27.88 73.85
C SER A 261 -5.29 -26.75 74.53
N SER A 262 -5.79 -25.50 74.53
CA SER A 262 -5.71 -24.59 75.70
C SER A 262 -6.22 -23.19 75.32
N ALA A 263 -7.31 -22.82 75.95
CA ALA A 263 -7.74 -21.44 76.14
C ALA A 263 -6.71 -20.65 76.96
N ILE A 264 -6.68 -19.33 76.80
CA ILE A 264 -6.93 -18.34 77.86
C ILE A 264 -6.88 -16.95 77.21
N ALA A 265 -7.97 -16.22 77.38
CA ALA A 265 -8.05 -14.78 77.19
C ALA A 265 -7.46 -14.10 78.43
N GLU A 266 -6.73 -13.00 78.27
CA GLU A 266 -6.80 -11.92 79.26
C GLU A 266 -6.36 -10.58 78.67
N GLU A 267 -7.33 -9.67 78.70
CA GLU A 267 -7.22 -8.22 78.56
C GLU A 267 -7.09 -7.63 79.96
N LYS A 268 -6.10 -6.75 80.18
CA LYS A 268 -5.93 -5.72 81.24
C LYS A 268 -4.51 -5.15 81.04
N GLY A 269 -4.20 -3.86 80.97
CA GLY A 269 -4.79 -2.69 81.61
C GLY A 269 -3.89 -2.23 82.77
N LYS A 270 -3.28 -1.02 82.65
CA LYS A 270 -2.37 -0.28 83.57
C LYS A 270 -0.88 -0.64 83.43
N GLU A 271 0.08 0.29 83.40
CA GLU A 271 0.16 1.69 83.88
C GLU A 271 0.65 2.67 82.80
#